data_AF-A0A8X6V8C2-F1
#
_entry.id   AF-A0A8X6V8C2-F1
#
_cell.length_a   1.000
_cell.length_b   1.000
_cell.length_c   1.000
_cell.angle_alpha   90.00
_cell.angle_beta   90.00
_cell.angle_gamma   90.00
#
_symmetry.space_group_name_H-M   'P 1'
#
loop_
_entity.id
_entity.type
_entity.pdbx_description
1 polymer ?
#
loop_
_entity_poly.entity_id
_entity_poly.type
_entity_poly.pdbx_seq_one_letter_code
_entity_poly.pdbx_strand_id
1 'polypeptide(L)'
;MPGKRARRHFSQLSEFERGLIIWIKTAGWSTRSVAGQVDRSECAVRNCWEQWTREGTHERKTGPGATRKTTRREDRRILRQALVEPTLTRSTIRADVGVAIVPQTISRHLAEANLKSKRPFRALPLIPEHRQLRLQWCQARSMWNVTDGQKVVFSDESRFIWGQMITRYGCGGVLESGTIPPTLFYVTLPASLV
;
A
#
# COMPACT_ATOMS: atom_id res chain seq x y z
N MET A 1 11.08 -20.36 49.26
CA MET A 1 10.71 -20.22 47.84
C MET A 1 11.94 -19.79 47.05
N PRO A 2 12.31 -20.43 45.92
CA PRO A 2 13.48 -20.00 45.16
C PRO A 2 13.21 -18.61 44.55
N GLY A 3 14.09 -17.65 44.84
CA GLY A 3 13.97 -16.27 44.38
C GLY A 3 13.92 -16.19 42.85
N LYS A 4 13.02 -15.34 42.32
CA LYS A 4 12.95 -15.06 40.88
C LYS A 4 14.30 -14.51 40.43
N ARG A 5 15.03 -15.26 39.59
CA ARG A 5 16.28 -14.76 38.98
C ARG A 5 15.93 -13.56 38.10
N ALA A 6 16.47 -12.38 38.43
CA ALA A 6 16.37 -11.23 37.55
C ALA A 6 17.01 -11.57 36.20
N ARG A 7 16.24 -11.41 35.11
CA ARG A 7 16.81 -11.55 33.76
C ARG A 7 17.83 -10.44 33.56
N ARG A 8 19.09 -10.81 33.37
CA ARG A 8 20.13 -9.86 32.94
C ARG A 8 19.74 -9.33 31.57
N HIS A 9 19.63 -8.02 31.43
CA HIS A 9 19.40 -7.38 30.15
C HIS A 9 20.74 -7.25 29.43
N PHE A 10 20.93 -8.03 28.36
CA PHE A 10 22.13 -7.94 27.54
C PHE A 10 21.90 -6.93 26.41
N SER A 11 22.70 -5.85 26.38
CA SER A 11 22.72 -4.95 25.24
C SER A 11 23.43 -5.61 24.06
N GLN A 12 22.95 -5.31 22.85
CA GLN A 12 23.54 -5.81 21.62
C GLN A 12 24.92 -5.16 21.39
N LEU A 13 25.83 -5.90 20.74
CA LEU A 13 27.10 -5.35 20.27
C LEU A 13 26.85 -4.32 19.17
N SER A 14 27.38 -3.11 19.33
CA SER A 14 27.37 -2.08 18.30
C SER A 14 28.27 -2.45 17.12
N GLU A 15 28.07 -1.84 15.96
CA GLU A 15 28.91 -2.06 14.79
C GLU A 15 30.38 -1.70 15.06
N PHE A 16 30.60 -0.60 15.80
CA PHE A 16 31.92 -0.17 16.24
C PHE A 16 32.60 -1.21 17.15
N GLU A 17 31.87 -1.73 18.15
CA GLU A 17 32.40 -2.77 19.05
C GLU A 17 32.77 -4.04 18.27
N ARG A 18 31.97 -4.43 17.28
CA ARG A 18 32.26 -5.59 16.42
C ARG A 18 33.50 -5.36 15.57
N GLY A 19 33.64 -4.19 14.96
CA GLY A 19 34.83 -3.80 14.20
C GLY A 19 36.08 -3.80 15.07
N LEU A 20 35.99 -3.25 16.29
CA LEU A 20 37.09 -3.25 17.26
C LEU A 20 37.48 -4.67 17.68
N ILE A 21 36.50 -5.54 17.95
CA ILE A 21 36.75 -6.96 18.25
C ILE A 21 37.53 -7.62 17.13
N ILE A 22 37.13 -7.40 15.88
CA ILE A 22 37.79 -8.00 14.70
C ILE A 22 39.21 -7.46 14.58
N TRP A 23 39.41 -6.15 14.67
CA TRP A 23 40.72 -5.51 14.57
C TRP A 23 41.70 -6.03 15.64
N ILE A 24 41.28 -6.05 16.91
CA ILE A 24 42.11 -6.55 18.02
C ILE A 24 42.38 -8.06 17.86
N LYS A 25 41.40 -8.84 17.41
CA LYS A 25 41.60 -10.28 17.16
C LYS A 25 42.53 -10.56 15.99
N THR A 26 42.51 -9.75 14.93
CA THR A 26 43.48 -9.87 13.83
C THR A 26 44.92 -9.58 14.28
N ALA A 27 45.10 -8.75 15.32
CA ALA A 27 46.39 -8.50 15.94
C ALA A 27 46.88 -9.66 16.86
N GLY A 28 46.16 -10.78 16.94
CA GLY A 28 46.58 -11.98 17.67
C GLY A 28 46.25 -12.02 19.16
N TRP A 29 45.39 -11.11 19.64
CA TRP A 29 45.05 -11.03 21.07
C TRP A 29 44.13 -12.17 21.54
N SER A 30 44.27 -12.55 22.80
CA SER A 30 43.39 -13.55 23.43
C SER A 30 41.95 -13.05 23.57
N THR A 31 40.96 -13.94 23.46
CA THR A 31 39.53 -13.59 23.61
C THR A 31 39.23 -12.90 24.95
N ARG A 32 39.91 -13.30 26.03
CA ARG A 32 39.76 -12.71 27.36
C ARG A 32 40.25 -11.27 27.41
N SER A 33 41.42 -11.00 26.82
CA SER A 33 41.98 -9.65 26.75
C SER A 33 41.07 -8.72 25.95
N VAL A 34 40.52 -9.20 24.82
CA VAL A 34 39.56 -8.42 24.01
C VAL A 34 38.26 -8.17 24.77
N ALA A 35 37.75 -9.17 25.49
CA ALA A 35 36.55 -9.05 26.32
C ALA A 35 36.69 -7.98 27.40
N GLY A 36 37.85 -7.91 28.07
CA GLY A 36 38.16 -6.87 29.04
C GLY A 36 38.27 -5.48 28.40
N GLN A 37 38.86 -5.38 27.20
CA GLN A 37 39.02 -4.10 26.50
C GLN A 37 37.70 -3.51 25.99
N VAL A 38 36.77 -4.36 25.56
CA VAL A 38 35.46 -3.95 25.00
C VAL A 38 34.36 -3.93 26.08
N ASP A 39 34.67 -4.34 27.31
CA ASP A 39 33.72 -4.52 28.42
C ASP A 39 32.51 -5.41 28.07
N ARG A 40 32.79 -6.55 27.42
CA ARG A 40 31.77 -7.52 26.97
C ARG A 40 32.15 -8.93 27.39
N SER A 41 31.15 -9.82 27.44
CA SER A 41 31.41 -11.23 27.79
C SER A 41 32.33 -11.92 26.78
N GLU A 42 33.22 -12.80 27.24
CA GLU A 42 34.11 -13.61 26.37
C GLU A 42 33.33 -14.39 25.30
N CYS A 43 32.12 -14.88 25.63
CA CYS A 43 31.25 -15.60 24.70
C CYS A 43 30.79 -14.71 23.54
N ALA A 44 30.45 -13.45 23.80
CA ALA A 44 30.03 -12.50 22.76
C ALA A 44 31.19 -12.19 21.79
N VAL A 45 32.40 -12.01 22.32
CA VAL A 45 33.63 -11.80 21.52
C VAL A 45 33.92 -13.03 20.67
N ARG A 46 33.84 -14.23 21.24
CA ARG A 46 34.05 -15.49 20.52
C ARG A 46 33.02 -15.64 19.38
N ASN A 47 31.74 -15.48 19.67
CA ASN A 47 30.68 -15.63 18.67
C ASN A 47 30.82 -14.58 17.54
N CYS A 48 31.22 -13.36 17.86
CA CYS A 48 31.49 -12.32 16.87
C CYS A 48 32.68 -12.69 15.96
N TRP A 49 33.76 -13.20 16.55
CA TRP A 49 34.93 -13.66 15.80
C TRP A 49 34.59 -14.85 14.90
N GLU A 50 33.89 -15.86 15.41
CA GLU A 50 33.44 -17.02 14.63
C GLU A 50 32.50 -16.62 13.48
N GLN A 51 31.57 -15.67 13.73
CA GLN A 51 30.71 -15.12 12.68
C GLN A 51 31.56 -14.48 11.57
N TRP A 52 32.54 -13.64 11.93
CA TRP A 52 33.44 -12.99 10.99
C TRP A 52 34.28 -14.01 10.21
N THR A 53 34.87 -15.01 10.87
CA THR A 53 35.68 -16.04 10.20
C THR A 53 34.86 -16.87 9.21
N ARG A 54 33.58 -17.13 9.50
CA ARG A 54 32.71 -17.92 8.64
C ARG A 54 32.12 -17.13 7.48
N GLU A 55 31.75 -15.88 7.69
CA GLU A 55 30.91 -15.09 6.77
C GLU A 55 31.63 -13.88 6.18
N GLY A 56 32.81 -13.50 6.70
CA GLY A 56 33.55 -12.31 6.29
C GLY A 56 32.81 -11.00 6.54
N THR A 57 31.75 -11.02 7.35
CA THR A 57 30.85 -9.88 7.58
C THR A 57 30.65 -9.65 9.07
N HIS A 58 30.76 -8.39 9.50
CA HIS A 58 30.57 -7.99 10.88
C HIS A 58 29.17 -7.41 11.14
N GLU A 59 28.41 -7.16 10.08
CA GLU A 59 27.02 -6.73 10.17
C GLU A 59 26.15 -7.76 10.88
N ARG A 60 25.16 -7.24 11.61
CA ARG A 60 24.18 -8.07 12.29
C ARG A 60 23.15 -8.56 11.28
N LYS A 61 22.97 -9.88 11.21
CA LYS A 61 21.83 -10.46 10.47
C LYS A 61 20.52 -10.09 11.15
N THR A 62 19.58 -9.59 10.35
CA THR A 62 18.19 -9.47 10.77
C THR A 62 17.64 -10.87 11.03
N GLY A 63 17.16 -11.10 12.26
CA GLY A 63 16.54 -12.37 12.60
C GLY A 63 15.31 -12.64 11.75
N PRO A 64 14.92 -13.91 11.58
CA PRO A 64 13.65 -14.24 10.95
C PRO A 64 12.53 -13.54 11.74
N GLY A 65 11.73 -12.74 11.05
CA GLY A 65 10.57 -12.07 11.66
C GLY A 65 9.51 -13.07 12.13
N ALA A 66 8.45 -12.56 12.74
CA ALA A 66 7.32 -13.39 13.15
C ALA A 66 6.72 -14.15 11.95
N THR A 67 6.44 -15.44 12.16
CA THR A 67 5.80 -16.27 11.14
C THR A 67 4.39 -15.75 10.84
N ARG A 68 3.99 -15.84 9.56
CA ARG A 68 2.64 -15.46 9.12
C ARG A 68 1.61 -16.44 9.70
N LYS A 69 0.45 -15.91 10.09
CA LYS A 69 -0.71 -16.73 10.46
C LYS A 69 -1.43 -17.32 9.26
N THR A 70 -1.30 -16.68 8.09
CA THR A 70 -1.95 -17.13 6.85
C THR A 70 -1.03 -18.02 6.03
N THR A 71 -1.63 -18.98 5.34
CA THR A 71 -0.92 -19.81 4.36
C THR A 71 -0.97 -19.19 2.96
N ARG A 72 -0.06 -19.58 2.07
CA ARG A 72 -0.06 -19.13 0.66
C ARG A 72 -1.38 -19.45 -0.07
N ARG A 73 -2.12 -20.47 0.37
CA ARG A 73 -3.42 -20.83 -0.22
C ARG A 73 -4.51 -19.85 0.22
N GLU A 74 -4.52 -19.47 1.50
CA GLU A 74 -5.43 -18.46 2.04
C GLU A 74 -5.16 -17.08 1.44
N ASP A 75 -3.89 -16.68 1.33
CA ASP A 75 -3.51 -15.40 0.70
C ASP A 75 -4.05 -15.33 -0.74
N ARG A 76 -3.91 -16.41 -1.52
CA ARG A 76 -4.50 -16.46 -2.88
C ARG A 76 -6.02 -16.38 -2.88
N ARG A 77 -6.70 -16.96 -1.88
CA ARG A 77 -8.15 -16.87 -1.74
C ARG A 77 -8.58 -15.43 -1.45
N ILE A 78 -7.89 -14.75 -0.52
CA ILE A 78 -8.10 -13.33 -0.19
C ILE A 78 -7.99 -12.47 -1.46
N LEU A 79 -6.90 -12.64 -2.21
CA LEU A 79 -6.66 -11.85 -3.43
C LEU A 79 -7.72 -12.13 -4.49
N ARG A 80 -8.10 -13.40 -4.69
CA ARG A 80 -9.13 -13.77 -5.66
C ARG A 80 -10.46 -13.10 -5.35
N GLN A 81 -10.91 -13.12 -4.10
CA GLN A 81 -12.17 -12.49 -3.71
C GLN A 81 -12.18 -10.99 -3.99
N ALA A 82 -11.08 -10.30 -3.66
CA ALA A 82 -10.96 -8.86 -3.91
C ALA A 82 -10.93 -8.51 -5.41
N LEU A 83 -10.51 -9.44 -6.27
CA LEU A 83 -10.50 -9.24 -7.73
C LEU A 83 -11.86 -9.56 -8.37
N VAL A 84 -12.54 -10.61 -7.91
CA VAL A 84 -13.86 -11.00 -8.45
C VAL A 84 -14.93 -10.00 -8.02
N GLU A 85 -14.90 -9.57 -6.75
CA GLU A 85 -15.86 -8.60 -6.20
C GLU A 85 -15.12 -7.47 -5.45
N PRO A 86 -14.70 -6.40 -6.16
CA PRO A 86 -13.94 -5.29 -5.58
C PRO A 86 -14.68 -4.46 -4.51
N THR A 87 -15.99 -4.69 -4.35
CA THR A 87 -16.86 -4.00 -3.37
C THR A 87 -16.95 -4.73 -2.03
N LEU A 88 -16.38 -5.93 -1.92
CA LEU A 88 -16.43 -6.71 -0.69
C LEU A 88 -15.67 -6.03 0.46
N THR A 89 -16.21 -6.19 1.66
CA THR A 89 -15.57 -5.69 2.88
C THR A 89 -14.50 -6.66 3.38
N ARG A 90 -13.55 -6.14 4.15
CA ARG A 90 -12.54 -6.98 4.83
C ARG A 90 -13.18 -8.03 5.74
N SER A 91 -14.32 -7.72 6.35
CA SER A 91 -15.03 -8.64 7.25
C SER A 91 -15.67 -9.81 6.51
N THR A 92 -16.23 -9.57 5.31
CA THR A 92 -16.81 -10.63 4.47
C THR A 92 -15.72 -11.53 3.90
N ILE A 93 -14.61 -10.96 3.43
CA ILE A 93 -13.42 -11.71 2.97
C ILE A 93 -12.88 -12.59 4.12
N ARG A 94 -12.82 -12.06 5.36
CA ARG A 94 -12.41 -12.84 6.53
C ARG A 94 -13.32 -14.03 6.78
N ALA A 95 -14.63 -13.81 6.75
CA ALA A 95 -15.62 -14.85 7.01
C ALA A 95 -15.50 -16.00 6.01
N ASP A 96 -15.25 -15.70 4.73
CA ASP A 96 -15.06 -16.71 3.70
C ASP A 96 -13.78 -17.53 3.89
N VAL A 97 -12.66 -16.87 4.20
CA VAL A 97 -11.36 -17.54 4.37
C VAL A 97 -11.37 -18.49 5.57
N GLY A 98 -12.15 -18.20 6.61
CA GLY A 98 -12.37 -19.10 7.74
C GLY A 98 -11.19 -19.20 8.73
N VAL A 99 -10.22 -18.29 8.62
CA VAL A 99 -9.04 -18.24 9.50
C VAL A 99 -9.25 -17.16 10.57
N ALA A 100 -8.81 -17.44 11.80
CA ALA A 100 -8.85 -16.50 12.92
C ALA A 100 -7.82 -15.36 12.74
N ILE A 101 -8.13 -14.42 11.84
CA ILE A 101 -7.33 -13.23 11.56
C ILE A 101 -8.10 -11.94 11.84
N VAL A 102 -7.38 -10.86 12.14
CA VAL A 102 -7.95 -9.52 12.27
C VAL A 102 -8.12 -8.91 10.88
N PRO A 103 -9.16 -8.10 10.60
CA PRO A 103 -9.37 -7.48 9.27
C PRO A 103 -8.16 -6.66 8.76
N GLN A 104 -7.31 -6.16 9.67
CA GLN A 104 -6.07 -5.46 9.31
C GLN A 104 -5.08 -6.36 8.57
N THR A 105 -5.04 -7.65 8.90
CA THR A 105 -4.18 -8.64 8.23
C THR A 105 -4.58 -8.77 6.76
N ILE A 106 -5.88 -8.83 6.45
CA ILE A 106 -6.39 -8.79 5.07
C ILE A 106 -5.94 -7.53 4.34
N SER A 107 -6.01 -6.37 5.00
CA SER A 107 -5.54 -5.12 4.41
C SER A 107 -4.05 -5.14 4.06
N ARG A 108 -3.21 -5.78 4.91
CA ARG A 108 -1.77 -5.95 4.62
C ARG A 108 -1.56 -6.87 3.42
N HIS A 109 -2.30 -7.99 3.33
CA HIS A 109 -2.21 -8.90 2.18
C HIS A 109 -2.62 -8.23 0.86
N LEU A 110 -3.69 -7.43 0.87
CA LEU A 110 -4.11 -6.66 -0.29
C LEU A 110 -3.05 -5.63 -0.69
N ALA A 111 -2.46 -4.93 0.28
CA ALA A 111 -1.40 -3.96 0.04
C ALA A 111 -0.11 -4.60 -0.50
N GLU A 112 0.29 -5.78 0.02
CA GLU A 112 1.41 -6.58 -0.50
C GLU A 112 1.22 -6.94 -1.99
N ALA A 113 -0.02 -7.14 -2.41
CA ALA A 113 -0.40 -7.39 -3.81
C ALA A 113 -0.69 -6.11 -4.61
N ASN A 114 -0.37 -4.92 -4.09
CA ASN A 114 -0.64 -3.62 -4.70
C ASN A 114 -2.13 -3.33 -4.99
N LEU A 115 -3.06 -3.99 -4.31
CA LEU A 115 -4.48 -3.71 -4.41
C LEU A 115 -4.85 -2.56 -3.47
N LYS A 116 -5.46 -1.51 -4.04
CA LYS A 116 -5.88 -0.30 -3.32
C LYS A 116 -7.37 -0.09 -3.47
N SER A 117 -8.01 0.32 -2.36
CA SER A 117 -9.40 0.74 -2.38
C SER A 117 -9.55 2.03 -3.20
N LYS A 118 -10.54 2.06 -4.10
CA LYS A 118 -10.93 3.23 -4.88
C LYS A 118 -12.43 3.46 -4.77
N ARG A 119 -12.86 4.71 -4.95
CA ARG A 119 -14.29 5.02 -5.02
C ARG A 119 -14.82 4.50 -6.37
N PRO A 120 -15.91 3.71 -6.39
CA PRO A 120 -16.51 3.28 -7.65
C PRO A 120 -17.00 4.49 -8.44
N PHE A 121 -16.82 4.44 -9.76
CA PHE A 121 -17.33 5.48 -10.65
C PHE A 121 -18.86 5.46 -10.65
N ARG A 122 -19.48 6.63 -10.49
CA ARG A 122 -20.93 6.79 -10.54
C ARG A 122 -21.31 7.24 -11.94
N ALA A 123 -21.92 6.35 -12.72
CA ALA A 123 -22.44 6.64 -14.05
C ALA A 123 -23.93 6.29 -14.12
N LEU A 124 -24.66 7.01 -14.99
CA LEU A 124 -26.00 6.59 -15.37
C LEU A 124 -25.91 5.25 -16.13
N PRO A 125 -26.71 4.23 -15.77
CA PRO A 125 -26.69 2.97 -16.49
C PRO A 125 -27.18 3.18 -17.93
N LEU A 126 -26.33 2.86 -18.90
CA LEU A 126 -26.70 2.85 -20.32
C LEU A 126 -27.30 1.50 -20.69
N ILE A 127 -28.52 1.54 -21.23
CA ILE A 127 -29.19 0.40 -21.89
C ILE A 127 -28.35 -0.04 -23.11
N PRO A 128 -28.29 -1.33 -23.46
CA PRO A 128 -27.48 -1.82 -24.59
C PRO A 128 -27.72 -1.08 -25.90
N GLU A 129 -28.97 -0.76 -26.23
CA GLU A 129 -29.35 -0.01 -27.43
C GLU A 129 -28.71 1.38 -27.47
N HIS A 130 -28.79 2.13 -26.36
CA HIS A 130 -28.14 3.43 -26.23
C HIS A 130 -26.61 3.34 -26.40
N ARG A 131 -25.97 2.25 -25.97
CA ARG A 131 -24.52 2.06 -26.17
C ARG A 131 -24.19 1.88 -27.64
N GLN A 132 -25.00 1.11 -28.37
CA GLN A 132 -24.80 0.87 -29.79
C GLN A 132 -25.00 2.15 -30.60
N LEU A 133 -26.07 2.90 -30.36
CA LEU A 133 -26.33 4.18 -31.02
C LEU A 133 -25.22 5.20 -30.76
N ARG A 134 -24.76 5.32 -29.51
CA ARG A 134 -23.63 6.19 -29.15
C ARG A 134 -22.34 5.77 -29.87
N LEU A 135 -22.05 4.47 -29.92
CA LEU A 135 -20.87 3.95 -30.61
C LEU A 135 -20.93 4.23 -32.12
N GLN A 136 -22.07 3.95 -32.77
CA GLN A 136 -22.28 4.24 -34.19
C GLN A 136 -22.16 5.73 -34.47
N TRP A 137 -22.72 6.57 -33.60
CA TRP A 137 -22.62 8.02 -33.72
C TRP A 137 -21.17 8.50 -33.66
N CYS A 138 -20.37 7.94 -32.73
CA CYS A 138 -18.93 8.24 -32.63
C CYS A 138 -18.14 7.72 -33.84
N GLN A 139 -18.42 6.50 -34.28
CA GLN A 139 -17.75 5.88 -35.44
C GLN A 139 -18.02 6.66 -36.73
N ALA A 140 -19.27 7.04 -36.99
CA ALA A 140 -19.66 7.84 -38.16
C ALA A 140 -18.97 9.21 -38.21
N ARG A 141 -18.48 9.70 -37.07
CA ARG A 141 -17.85 11.01 -36.90
C ARG A 141 -16.38 10.91 -36.49
N SER A 142 -15.80 9.72 -36.50
CA SER A 142 -14.41 9.49 -36.09
C SER A 142 -13.40 10.17 -37.02
N MET A 143 -13.79 10.43 -38.27
CA MET A 143 -12.97 11.08 -39.30
C MET A 143 -13.32 12.56 -39.49
N TRP A 144 -14.10 13.16 -38.59
CA TRP A 144 -14.48 14.56 -38.72
C TRP A 144 -13.27 15.49 -38.53
N ASN A 145 -13.17 16.46 -39.43
CA ASN A 145 -12.17 17.53 -39.35
C ASN A 145 -12.73 18.72 -38.56
N VAL A 146 -11.85 19.65 -38.17
CA VAL A 146 -12.22 20.84 -37.37
C VAL A 146 -13.34 21.67 -38.03
N THR A 147 -13.35 21.75 -39.36
CA THR A 147 -14.37 22.45 -40.16
C THR A 147 -15.75 21.78 -40.13
N ASP A 148 -15.81 20.45 -39.95
CA ASP A 148 -17.07 19.72 -39.80
C ASP A 148 -17.62 19.83 -38.39
N GLY A 149 -16.74 19.90 -37.38
CA GLY A 149 -17.13 20.19 -36.00
C GLY A 149 -17.75 21.58 -35.82
N GLN A 150 -17.27 22.59 -36.55
CA GLN A 150 -17.80 23.96 -36.52
C GLN A 150 -19.25 24.08 -37.02
N LYS A 151 -19.75 23.10 -37.77
CA LYS A 151 -21.13 23.08 -38.28
C LYS A 151 -22.14 22.61 -37.25
N VAL A 152 -21.71 22.02 -36.12
CA VAL A 152 -22.60 21.45 -35.11
C VAL A 152 -22.76 22.41 -33.94
N VAL A 153 -24.01 22.80 -33.67
CA VAL A 153 -24.39 23.57 -32.48
C VAL A 153 -25.00 22.62 -31.46
N PHE A 154 -24.48 22.64 -30.24
CA PHE A 154 -25.01 21.85 -29.12
C PHE A 154 -25.82 22.76 -28.18
N SER A 155 -27.00 22.30 -27.75
CA SER A 155 -27.79 22.91 -26.68
C SER A 155 -28.12 21.86 -25.62
N ASP A 156 -27.98 22.21 -24.35
CA ASP A 156 -28.39 21.38 -23.22
C ASP A 156 -29.01 22.26 -22.13
N GLU A 157 -29.93 21.71 -21.35
CA GLU A 157 -30.60 22.41 -20.27
C GLU A 157 -30.01 21.99 -18.92
N SER A 158 -29.45 22.94 -18.19
CA SER A 158 -28.92 22.72 -16.84
C SER A 158 -29.83 23.32 -15.79
N ARG A 159 -30.10 22.56 -14.71
CA ARG A 159 -30.88 23.04 -13.57
C ARG A 159 -29.97 23.81 -12.61
N PHE A 160 -30.22 25.10 -12.43
CA PHE A 160 -29.52 25.93 -11.45
C PHE A 160 -30.28 25.93 -10.12
N ILE A 161 -29.61 25.52 -9.03
CA ILE A 161 -30.17 25.55 -7.67
C ILE A 161 -29.37 26.58 -6.88
N TRP A 162 -30.03 27.65 -6.44
CA TRP A 162 -29.42 28.69 -5.62
C TRP A 162 -29.26 28.18 -4.18
N GLY A 163 -28.06 28.32 -3.60
CA GLY A 163 -27.79 27.97 -2.19
C GLY A 163 -27.20 26.58 -1.90
N GLN A 164 -26.89 25.76 -2.92
CA GLN A 164 -26.13 24.52 -2.71
C GLN A 164 -24.64 24.83 -2.47
N MET A 165 -24.19 24.72 -1.21
CA MET A 165 -22.76 24.58 -0.91
C MET A 165 -22.29 23.22 -1.42
N ILE A 166 -21.45 23.20 -2.46
CA ILE A 166 -20.70 22.01 -2.84
C ILE A 166 -19.68 21.76 -1.74
N THR A 167 -19.98 20.90 -0.77
CA THR A 167 -18.99 20.46 0.21
C THR A 167 -17.96 19.58 -0.50
N ARG A 168 -16.88 20.21 -1.00
CA ARG A 168 -15.66 19.51 -1.36
C ARG A 168 -14.97 19.09 -0.06
N TYR A 169 -15.30 17.91 0.45
CA TYR A 169 -14.44 17.26 1.45
C TYR A 169 -13.19 16.75 0.74
N GLY A 170 -12.23 17.65 0.54
CA GLY A 170 -10.82 17.33 0.30
C GLY A 170 -10.06 17.58 1.61
N CYS A 171 -9.27 16.60 2.05
CA CYS A 171 -8.39 16.77 3.20
C CYS A 171 -7.48 18.00 3.01
N GLY A 172 -7.58 18.96 3.95
CA GLY A 172 -6.58 19.99 4.23
C GLY A 172 -6.48 21.13 3.20
N GLY A 173 -7.06 22.28 3.52
CA GLY A 173 -6.83 23.52 2.78
C GLY A 173 -7.91 24.57 3.02
N VAL A 174 -7.49 25.67 3.65
CA VAL A 174 -8.15 26.94 3.99
C VAL A 174 -9.41 27.32 3.19
N LEU A 175 -10.42 27.79 3.93
CA LEU A 175 -11.62 28.47 3.43
C LEU A 175 -11.23 29.80 2.77
N GLU A 176 -11.15 29.83 1.44
CA GLU A 176 -11.27 31.09 0.71
C GLU A 176 -12.57 31.08 -0.09
N SER A 177 -13.42 32.06 0.21
CA SER A 177 -14.61 32.42 -0.52
C SER A 177 -14.22 32.88 -1.94
N GLY A 178 -14.06 31.92 -2.83
CA GLY A 178 -13.69 32.13 -4.23
C GLY A 178 -14.80 31.67 -5.16
N THR A 179 -15.24 32.62 -5.98
CA THR A 179 -16.12 32.53 -7.14
C THR A 179 -16.05 31.18 -7.88
N ILE A 180 -17.22 30.69 -8.26
CA ILE A 180 -17.45 29.51 -9.11
C ILE A 180 -16.52 29.57 -10.33
N PRO A 181 -15.53 28.66 -10.50
CA PRO A 181 -14.92 28.50 -11.80
C PRO A 181 -15.95 27.82 -12.71
N PRO A 182 -16.31 28.41 -13.87
CA PRO A 182 -16.99 27.65 -14.89
C PRO A 182 -16.01 26.59 -15.40
N THR A 183 -16.53 25.59 -16.10
CA THR A 183 -15.77 24.55 -16.84
C THR A 183 -15.45 23.27 -16.06
N LEU A 184 -16.50 22.49 -15.80
CA LEU A 184 -16.46 21.08 -16.18
C LEU A 184 -17.38 20.92 -17.39
N PHE A 185 -16.82 21.11 -18.59
CA PHE A 185 -17.45 20.67 -19.83
C PHE A 185 -17.59 19.15 -19.77
N TYR A 186 -18.77 18.67 -19.37
CA TYR A 186 -19.17 17.32 -19.72
C TYR A 186 -19.55 17.35 -21.19
N VAL A 187 -18.80 16.62 -22.02
CA VAL A 187 -19.26 16.27 -23.37
C VAL A 187 -20.42 15.30 -23.20
N THR A 188 -21.64 15.81 -23.12
CA THR A 188 -22.88 15.04 -23.19
C THR A 188 -23.32 14.97 -24.65
N LEU A 189 -23.23 13.78 -25.24
CA LEU A 189 -23.82 13.45 -26.53
C LEU A 189 -25.35 13.60 -26.47
N PRO A 190 -26.01 14.09 -27.55
CA PRO A 190 -27.41 14.47 -27.53
C PRO A 190 -28.32 13.29 -27.17
N ALA A 191 -29.30 13.58 -26.32
CA ALA A 191 -30.31 12.67 -25.78
C ALA A 191 -31.48 12.38 -26.74
N SER A 192 -31.34 12.65 -28.04
CA SER A 192 -32.43 12.56 -29.02
C SER A 192 -32.26 11.40 -29.99
N LEU A 193 -32.33 10.18 -29.47
CA LEU A 193 -32.86 9.01 -30.18
C LEU A 193 -33.48 8.09 -29.10
N VAL A 194 -34.72 8.41 -28.76
CA VAL A 194 -35.70 7.50 -28.14
C VAL A 194 -36.19 6.55 -29.22
#